data_AF-A0A7K4BAK6-F1
#
_entry.id   AF-A0A7K4BAK6-F1
#
_cell.length_a   1.000
_cell.length_b   1.000
_cell.length_c   1.000
_cell.angle_alpha   90.00
_cell.angle_beta   90.00
_cell.angle_gamma   90.00
#
_symmetry.space_group_name_H-M   'P 1'
#
loop_
_entity.id
_entity.type
_entity.pdbx_description
1 polymer ?
#
loop_
_entity_poly.entity_id
_entity_poly.type
_entity_poly.pdbx_seq_one_letter_code
_entity_poly.pdbx_strand_id
1 'polypeptide(L)'
;MDELVCNAYELLECFGLDERIAKYKGKRPLCLYQWDIETLYEVYYSILENDSYHDYVDKQSERYRVMRSLVDKLQLLYDEAFHE
;
A
#
# COMPACT_ATOMS: atom_id res chain seq x y z
N MET A 1 -7.52 -7.25 -0.69
CA MET A 1 -6.74 -7.02 -1.94
C MET A 1 -7.26 -5.78 -2.65
N ASP A 2 -8.54 -5.45 -2.46
CA ASP A 2 -9.18 -4.23 -2.96
C ASP A 2 -8.48 -2.94 -2.55
N GLU A 3 -8.10 -2.76 -1.27
CA GLU A 3 -7.44 -1.51 -0.83
C GLU A 3 -6.11 -1.20 -1.56
N LEU A 4 -5.34 -2.23 -1.91
CA LEU A 4 -4.12 -2.07 -2.70
C LEU A 4 -4.43 -1.46 -4.09
N VAL A 5 -5.49 -1.93 -4.74
CA VAL A 5 -5.88 -1.46 -6.09
C VAL A 5 -6.66 -0.14 -6.01
N CYS A 6 -7.51 0.04 -4.99
CA CYS A 6 -8.31 1.25 -4.79
C CYS A 6 -7.45 2.50 -4.62
N ASN A 7 -6.32 2.39 -3.93
CA ASN A 7 -5.42 3.51 -3.68
C ASN A 7 -4.26 3.57 -4.71
N ALA A 8 -4.36 2.89 -5.85
CA ALA A 8 -3.30 2.86 -6.87
C ALA A 8 -2.98 4.25 -7.44
N TYR A 9 -3.98 5.14 -7.52
CA TYR A 9 -3.81 6.51 -8.01
C TYR A 9 -2.83 7.33 -7.14
N GLU A 10 -2.72 7.01 -5.86
CA GLU A 10 -1.80 7.68 -4.93
C GLU A 10 -0.32 7.38 -5.25
N LEU A 11 -0.09 6.46 -6.19
CA LEU A 11 1.24 6.06 -6.69
C LEU A 11 1.55 6.64 -8.08
N LEU A 12 0.74 7.59 -8.59
CA LEU A 12 0.88 8.11 -9.96
C LEU A 12 2.27 8.69 -10.24
N GLU A 13 2.92 9.26 -9.22
CA GLU A 13 4.27 9.83 -9.33
C GLU A 13 5.39 8.79 -9.11
N CYS A 14 5.03 7.52 -8.88
CA CYS A 14 5.96 6.44 -8.53
C CYS A 14 6.34 5.60 -9.76
N PHE A 15 6.75 6.26 -10.85
CA PHE A 15 7.30 5.63 -12.06
C PHE A 15 6.48 4.44 -12.63
N GLY A 16 5.16 4.58 -12.73
CA GLY A 16 4.27 3.55 -13.31
C GLY A 16 3.92 2.40 -12.36
N LEU A 17 4.23 2.55 -11.07
CA LEU A 17 3.80 1.62 -10.03
C LEU A 17 2.28 1.63 -9.87
N ASP A 18 1.63 2.80 -10.02
CA ASP A 18 0.17 2.94 -10.09
C ASP A 18 -0.45 2.01 -11.13
N GLU A 19 0.07 1.99 -12.37
CA GLU A 19 -0.48 1.17 -13.44
C GLU A 19 -0.29 -0.32 -13.16
N ARG A 20 0.87 -0.70 -12.59
CA ARG A 20 1.17 -2.09 -12.24
C ARG A 20 0.22 -2.60 -11.15
N ILE A 21 -0.02 -1.77 -10.13
CA ILE A 21 -0.94 -2.08 -9.04
C ILE A 21 -2.39 -2.07 -9.53
N ALA A 22 -2.80 -1.08 -10.32
CA ALA A 22 -4.15 -0.99 -10.87
C ALA A 22 -4.53 -2.19 -11.75
N LYS A 23 -3.56 -2.76 -12.49
CA LYS A 23 -3.75 -3.95 -13.33
C LYS A 23 -3.67 -5.25 -12.55
N TYR A 24 -3.36 -5.21 -11.25
CA TYR A 24 -3.20 -6.39 -10.43
C TYR A 24 -4.53 -7.12 -10.19
N LYS A 25 -4.57 -8.42 -10.49
CA LYS A 25 -5.78 -9.26 -10.34
C LYS A 25 -5.62 -10.38 -9.31
N GLY A 26 -4.54 -10.38 -8.53
CA GLY A 26 -4.30 -11.44 -7.53
C GLY A 26 -3.90 -12.80 -8.09
N LYS A 27 -3.78 -12.95 -9.41
CA LYS A 27 -3.51 -14.25 -10.08
C LYS A 27 -2.03 -14.55 -10.29
N ARG A 28 -1.16 -13.55 -10.15
CA ARG A 28 0.30 -13.65 -10.30
C ARG A 28 0.95 -12.88 -9.17
N PRO A 29 2.16 -13.24 -8.71
CA PRO A 29 2.93 -12.38 -7.81
C PRO A 29 3.27 -11.04 -8.48
N LEU A 30 3.35 -9.96 -7.70
CA LEU A 30 3.95 -8.71 -8.16
C LEU A 30 5.47 -8.82 -7.95
N CYS A 31 6.23 -8.68 -9.02
CA CYS A 31 7.66 -8.44 -8.90
C CYS A 31 7.83 -6.96 -8.57
N LEU A 32 8.16 -6.66 -7.32
CA LEU A 32 8.42 -5.31 -6.82
C LEU A 32 9.92 -5.11 -6.67
N TYR A 33 10.41 -3.94 -7.07
CA TYR A 33 11.73 -3.50 -6.67
C TYR A 33 11.71 -3.13 -5.19
N GLN A 34 12.90 -3.15 -4.58
CA GLN A 34 13.08 -2.73 -3.19
C GLN A 34 12.49 -1.32 -2.93
N TRP A 35 12.72 -0.38 -3.86
CA TRP A 35 12.15 0.97 -3.79
C TRP A 35 10.62 1.01 -4.00
N ASP A 36 10.05 0.04 -4.74
CA ASP A 36 8.59 -0.06 -4.89
C ASP A 36 7.95 -0.41 -3.53
N ILE A 37 8.58 -1.27 -2.72
CA ILE A 37 8.09 -1.69 -1.40
C ILE A 37 8.14 -0.52 -0.42
N GLU A 38 9.26 0.21 -0.39
CA GLU A 38 9.42 1.43 0.42
C GLU A 38 8.34 2.47 0.06
N THR A 39 8.16 2.72 -1.24
CA THR A 39 7.16 3.67 -1.72
C THR A 39 5.73 3.26 -1.35
N LEU A 40 5.39 1.98 -1.51
CA LEU A 40 4.08 1.46 -1.12
C LEU A 40 3.84 1.61 0.38
N TYR A 41 4.84 1.30 1.20
CA TYR A 41 4.75 1.45 2.65
C TYR A 41 4.52 2.91 3.04
N GLU A 42 5.38 3.84 2.59
CA GLU A 42 5.31 5.25 2.96
C GLU A 42 3.99 5.91 2.53
N VAL A 43 3.55 5.68 1.29
CA VAL A 43 2.31 6.27 0.77
C VAL A 43 1.09 5.73 1.54
N TYR A 44 1.01 4.43 1.75
CA TYR A 44 -0.15 3.84 2.42
C TYR A 44 -0.16 4.07 3.92
N TYR A 45 1.00 4.13 4.57
CA TYR A 45 1.12 4.57 5.95
C TYR A 45 0.65 6.02 6.10
N SER A 46 1.06 6.91 5.20
CA SER A 46 0.62 8.30 5.18
C SER A 46 -0.90 8.43 5.02
N ILE A 47 -1.50 7.71 4.08
CA ILE A 47 -2.98 7.67 3.90
C ILE A 47 -3.69 7.20 5.17
N LEU A 48 -3.13 6.19 5.84
CA LEU A 48 -3.74 5.56 7.01
C LEU A 48 -3.65 6.43 8.27
N GLU A 49 -2.58 7.20 8.44
CA GLU A 49 -2.34 8.05 9.60
C GLU A 49 -2.79 9.51 9.41
N ASN A 50 -3.05 9.93 8.18
CA ASN A 50 -3.51 11.29 7.89
C ASN A 50 -5.03 11.39 7.97
N ASP A 51 -5.54 12.05 9.01
CA ASP A 51 -6.97 12.29 9.24
C ASP A 51 -7.67 13.07 8.09
N SER A 52 -6.91 13.70 7.19
CA SER A 52 -7.44 14.33 5.97
C SER A 52 -8.00 13.31 4.97
N TYR A 53 -7.57 12.05 5.04
CA TYR A 53 -8.16 10.94 4.28
C TYR A 53 -9.38 10.41 5.03
N HIS A 54 -10.52 11.04 4.76
CA HIS A 54 -11.81 10.74 5.41
C HIS A 54 -12.21 9.25 5.40
N ASP A 55 -11.73 8.48 4.44
CA ASP A 55 -11.99 7.04 4.29
C ASP A 55 -11.45 6.17 5.43
N TYR A 56 -10.47 6.67 6.22
CA TYR A 56 -9.79 5.90 7.27
C TYR A 56 -9.87 6.53 8.67
N VAL A 57 -10.63 7.63 8.83
CA VAL A 57 -10.81 8.31 10.12
C VAL A 57 -11.42 7.37 11.18
N ASP A 58 -12.37 6.52 10.76
CA ASP A 58 -12.91 5.50 11.65
C ASP A 58 -11.97 4.29 11.77
N LYS A 59 -11.17 4.29 12.84
CA LYS A 59 -10.23 3.20 13.18
C LYS A 59 -10.91 1.87 13.52
N GLN A 60 -12.24 1.87 13.73
CA GLN A 60 -13.01 0.65 13.95
C GLN A 60 -13.61 0.08 12.67
N SER A 61 -13.60 0.85 11.59
CA SER A 61 -14.14 0.40 10.30
C SER A 61 -13.38 -0.81 9.77
N GLU A 62 -14.10 -1.67 9.05
CA GLU A 62 -13.49 -2.79 8.34
C GLU A 62 -12.43 -2.31 7.34
N ARG A 63 -12.71 -1.19 6.67
CA ARG A 63 -11.80 -0.57 5.70
C ARG A 63 -10.46 -0.17 6.32
N TYR A 64 -10.48 0.49 7.48
CA TYR A 64 -9.27 0.82 8.24
C TYR A 64 -8.48 -0.44 8.60
N ARG A 65 -9.16 -1.50 9.08
CA ARG A 65 -8.49 -2.75 9.48
C ARG A 65 -7.82 -3.44 8.30
N VAL A 66 -8.46 -3.45 7.13
CA VAL A 66 -7.86 -4.01 5.91
C VAL A 66 -6.65 -3.19 5.47
N MET A 67 -6.74 -1.86 5.50
CA MET A 67 -5.63 -0.97 5.14
C MET A 67 -4.46 -1.09 6.13
N ARG A 68 -4.74 -1.13 7.44
CA ARG A 68 -3.72 -1.39 8.48
C ARG A 68 -3.03 -2.73 8.24
N SER A 69 -3.78 -3.80 8.00
CA SER A 69 -3.18 -5.11 7.70
C SER A 69 -2.33 -5.10 6.43
N LEU A 70 -2.65 -4.28 5.44
CA LEU A 70 -1.82 -4.09 4.24
C LEU A 70 -0.51 -3.36 4.58
N VAL A 71 -0.59 -2.25 5.32
CA VAL A 71 0.58 -1.49 5.77
C VAL A 71 1.51 -2.34 6.62
N ASP A 72 0.98 -3.11 7.58
CA ASP A 72 1.77 -4.02 8.43
C ASP A 72 2.53 -5.07 7.60
N LYS A 73 1.91 -5.58 6.53
CA LYS A 73 2.57 -6.52 5.61
C LYS A 73 3.66 -5.85 4.79
N LEU A 74 3.43 -4.62 4.34
CA LEU A 74 4.43 -3.85 3.60
C LEU A 74 5.62 -3.50 4.47
N GLN A 75 5.37 -3.16 5.74
CA GLN A 75 6.43 -2.94 6.73
C GLN A 75 7.28 -4.19 6.93
N LEU A 76 6.65 -5.35 7.13
CA LEU A 76 7.37 -6.63 7.23
C LEU A 76 8.23 -6.91 6.00
N LEU A 77 7.69 -6.71 4.80
CA LEU A 77 8.43 -6.89 3.55
C LEU A 77 9.57 -5.88 3.38
N TYR A 78 9.37 -4.65 3.86
CA TYR A 78 10.40 -3.62 3.90
C TYR A 78 11.52 -4.04 4.86
N ASP A 79 11.18 -4.41 6.10
CA ASP A 79 12.16 -4.88 7.07
C ASP A 79 12.93 -6.09 6.55
N GLU A 80 12.26 -7.07 5.94
CA GLU A 80 12.91 -8.25 5.32
C GLU A 80 13.81 -7.89 4.13
N ALA A 81 13.43 -6.89 3.32
CA ALA A 81 14.20 -6.49 2.14
C ALA A 81 15.41 -5.60 2.49
N PHE A 82 15.39 -4.93 3.64
CA PHE A 82 16.38 -3.91 4.02
C PHE A 82 17.15 -4.23 5.32
N HIS A 83 16.79 -5.25 6.11
CA HIS A 83 17.66 -5.75 7.19
C HIS A 83 18.79 -6.62 6.62
N GLU A 84 20.04 -6.18 6.85
CA GLU A 84 21.29 -6.94 6.66
C GLU A 84 21.58 -7.92 7.81
#